data_AF-A0A8R1ECI0-F1
#
_entry.id   AF-A0A8R1ECI0-F1
#
_cell.length_a   1.000
_cell.length_b   1.000
_cell.length_c   1.000
_cell.angle_alpha   90.00
_cell.angle_beta   90.00
_cell.angle_gamma   90.00
#
_symmetry.space_group_name_H-M   'P 1'
#
loop_
_entity.id
_entity.type
_entity.pdbx_description
1 polymer ?
#
loop_
_entity_poly.entity_id
_entity_poly.type
_entity_poly.pdbx_seq_one_letter_code
_entity_poly.pdbx_strand_id
1 'polypeptide(L)'
;MKISVQINPEIIADKVPKMDRWRQSAMKHKIFHNEYLQQLLLSTGSAILIDSSLGDPLWTCGATEVEIQRLLTKSYVTPEKLISWMIGNGDKGTPKRLKHLYGNKSGLLLMELREKMSTHTKSRIPLVRIWIFILNSESMVFQFFRFPR
;
A
#
# COMPACT_ATOMS: atom_id res chain seq x y z
N MET A 1 34.59 -4.10 -24.33
CA MET A 1 33.87 -5.39 -24.40
C MET A 1 32.64 -5.27 -23.49
N LYS A 2 31.43 -5.06 -24.03
CA LYS A 2 30.19 -5.03 -23.23
C LYS A 2 29.74 -6.47 -23.04
N ILE A 3 29.84 -6.99 -21.81
CA ILE A 3 29.27 -8.29 -21.46
C ILE A 3 27.76 -8.09 -21.38
N SER A 4 27.05 -8.39 -22.48
CA SER A 4 25.60 -8.51 -22.45
C SER A 4 25.26 -9.80 -21.72
N VAL A 5 24.96 -9.71 -20.43
CA VAL A 5 24.42 -10.83 -19.65
C VAL A 5 23.05 -11.14 -20.24
N GLN A 6 22.95 -12.19 -21.06
CA GLN A 6 21.68 -12.71 -21.55
C GLN A 6 21.01 -13.46 -20.38
N ILE A 7 20.22 -12.74 -19.60
CA ILE A 7 19.43 -13.34 -18.52
C ILE A 7 18.17 -13.94 -19.16
N ASN A 8 18.00 -15.26 -19.04
CA ASN A 8 16.81 -15.95 -19.54
C ASN A 8 15.55 -15.43 -18.80
N PRO A 9 14.54 -14.88 -19.52
CA PRO A 9 13.33 -14.33 -18.92
C PRO A 9 12.52 -15.35 -18.09
N GLU A 10 12.62 -16.64 -18.39
CA GLU A 10 11.91 -17.71 -17.66
C GLU A 10 12.47 -17.89 -16.24
N ILE A 11 13.80 -17.79 -16.08
CA ILE A 11 14.46 -17.85 -14.77
C ILE A 11 14.10 -16.64 -13.92
N ILE A 12 13.82 -15.49 -14.55
CA ILE A 12 13.35 -14.29 -13.86
C ILE A 12 11.91 -14.52 -13.38
N ALA A 13 11.05 -15.05 -14.24
CA ALA A 13 9.64 -15.31 -13.93
C ALA A 13 9.46 -16.21 -12.70
N ASP A 14 10.29 -17.25 -12.56
CA ASP A 14 10.25 -18.15 -11.40
C ASP A 14 10.73 -17.50 -10.08
N LYS A 15 11.59 -16.48 -10.18
CA LYS A 15 12.14 -15.77 -9.01
C LYS A 15 11.20 -14.68 -8.50
N VAL A 16 10.36 -14.09 -9.34
CA VAL A 16 9.37 -13.05 -8.97
C VAL A 16 8.47 -13.47 -7.80
N PRO A 17 7.79 -14.64 -7.80
CA PRO A 17 6.91 -15.01 -6.69
C PRO A 17 7.69 -15.29 -5.40
N LYS A 18 8.92 -15.80 -5.50
CA LYS A 18 9.79 -16.02 -4.33
C LYS A 18 10.20 -14.69 -3.71
N MET A 19 10.57 -13.72 -4.54
CA MET A 19 10.92 -12.36 -4.12
C MET A 19 9.73 -11.65 -3.49
N ASP A 20 8.52 -11.82 -4.03
CA ASP A 20 7.28 -11.31 -3.43
C ASP A 20 7.07 -11.84 -2.01
N ARG A 21 7.22 -13.15 -1.81
CA ARG A 21 7.12 -13.77 -0.48
C ARG A 21 8.16 -13.19 0.49
N TRP A 22 9.40 -13.01 0.04
CA TRP A 22 10.45 -12.42 0.87
C TRP A 22 10.15 -10.98 1.27
N ARG A 23 9.64 -10.15 0.35
CA ARG A 23 9.21 -8.78 0.66
C ARG A 23 8.11 -8.77 1.72
N GLN A 24 7.09 -9.62 1.58
CA GLN A 24 6.02 -9.74 2.57
C GLN A 24 6.56 -10.17 3.93
N SER A 25 7.41 -11.21 3.97
CA SER A 25 8.00 -11.71 5.21
C SER A 25 8.89 -10.67 5.88
N ALA A 26 9.71 -9.93 5.12
CA ALA A 26 10.56 -8.88 5.65
C ALA A 26 9.74 -7.72 6.24
N MET A 27 8.67 -7.30 5.57
CA MET A 27 7.75 -6.28 6.10
C MET A 27 7.06 -6.74 7.37
N LYS A 28 6.51 -7.97 7.38
CA LYS A 28 5.90 -8.56 8.57
C LYS A 28 6.90 -8.57 9.73
N HIS A 29 8.09 -9.10 9.51
CA HIS A 29 9.15 -9.15 10.51
C HIS A 29 9.50 -7.75 11.04
N LYS A 30 9.70 -6.77 10.14
CA LYS A 30 10.03 -5.38 10.53
C LYS A 30 8.96 -4.76 11.45
N ILE A 31 7.68 -5.00 11.17
CA ILE A 31 6.57 -4.48 11.98
C ILE A 31 6.45 -5.26 13.30
N PHE A 32 6.44 -6.59 13.27
CA PHE A 32 6.27 -7.42 14.47
C PHE A 32 7.39 -7.30 15.50
N HIS A 33 8.60 -6.95 15.07
CA HIS A 33 9.75 -6.78 15.97
C HIS A 33 9.97 -5.33 16.43
N ASN A 34 9.10 -4.38 16.04
CA ASN A 34 9.25 -2.97 16.42
C ASN A 34 7.93 -2.40 16.94
N GLU A 35 7.80 -2.29 18.27
CA GLU A 35 6.59 -1.78 18.93
C GLU A 35 6.20 -0.38 18.48
N TYR A 36 7.18 0.50 18.22
CA TYR A 36 6.91 1.84 17.73
C TYR A 36 6.22 1.82 16.35
N LEU A 37 6.70 0.97 15.43
CA LEU A 37 6.07 0.80 14.12
C LEU A 37 4.70 0.15 14.23
N GLN A 38 4.47 -0.73 15.20
CA GLN A 38 3.13 -1.30 15.45
C GLN A 38 2.16 -0.21 15.92
N GLN A 39 2.55 0.59 16.91
CA GLN A 39 1.73 1.69 17.41
C GLN A 39 1.46 2.71 16.31
N LEU A 40 2.46 3.02 15.49
CA LEU A 40 2.33 3.93 14.35
C LEU A 40 1.40 3.36 13.27
N LEU A 41 1.48 2.07 12.97
CA LEU A 41 0.57 1.42 12.03
C LEU A 41 -0.87 1.38 12.58
N LEU A 42 -1.06 1.07 13.86
CA LEU A 42 -2.35 1.15 14.55
C LEU A 42 -2.89 2.58 14.59
N SER A 43 -2.00 3.58 14.69
CA SER A 43 -2.34 5.00 14.70
C SER A 43 -3.02 5.46 13.42
N THR A 44 -2.79 4.73 12.32
CA THR A 44 -3.43 5.03 11.04
C THR A 44 -4.93 4.75 11.02
N GLY A 45 -5.46 4.02 12.02
CA GLY A 45 -6.89 3.80 12.19
C GLY A 45 -7.53 3.12 10.98
N SER A 46 -8.57 3.76 10.41
CA SER A 46 -9.30 3.25 9.24
C SER A 46 -8.83 3.86 7.91
N ALA A 47 -7.67 4.51 7.91
CA ALA A 47 -7.12 5.12 6.71
C ALA A 47 -6.79 4.09 5.63
N ILE A 48 -6.95 4.47 4.36
CA ILE A 48 -6.35 3.75 3.25
C ILE A 48 -4.87 4.11 3.21
N LEU A 49 -4.01 3.08 3.21
CA LEU A 49 -2.57 3.22 3.07
C LEU A 49 -2.18 3.10 1.61
N ILE A 50 -1.49 4.11 1.09
CA ILE A 50 -1.06 4.13 -0.31
C ILE A 50 0.44 4.41 -0.36
N ASP A 51 1.15 3.54 -1.06
CA ASP A 51 2.55 3.72 -1.42
C ASP A 51 2.62 4.38 -2.80
N SER A 52 2.85 5.69 -2.86
CA SER A 52 2.98 6.45 -4.11
C SER A 52 4.42 6.55 -4.61
N SER A 53 5.34 5.74 -4.05
CA SER A 53 6.75 5.78 -4.46
C SER A 53 6.97 5.19 -5.85
N LEU A 54 8.01 5.70 -6.52
CA LEU A 54 8.47 5.14 -7.78
C LEU A 54 9.10 3.78 -7.50
N GLY A 55 8.50 2.71 -8.01
CA GLY A 55 8.91 1.35 -7.69
C GLY A 55 8.23 0.30 -8.54
N ASP A 56 8.25 -0.93 -8.02
CA ASP A 56 7.61 -2.07 -8.65
C ASP A 56 6.08 -1.82 -8.75
N PRO A 57 5.49 -1.80 -9.96
CA PRO A 57 4.07 -1.48 -10.18
C PRO A 57 3.09 -2.39 -9.44
N LEU A 58 3.53 -3.57 -9.01
CA LEU A 58 2.71 -4.49 -8.23
C LEU A 58 2.65 -4.09 -6.74
N TRP A 59 3.71 -3.43 -6.25
CA TRP A 59 3.91 -3.10 -4.85
C TRP A 59 3.57 -1.65 -4.52
N THR A 60 3.86 -0.73 -5.43
CA THR A 60 3.51 0.68 -5.31
C THR A 60 2.26 0.98 -6.14
N CYS A 61 1.61 2.10 -5.86
CA CYS A 61 0.52 2.65 -6.63
C CYS A 61 1.10 3.58 -7.69
N GLY A 62 0.74 3.40 -8.95
CA GLY A 62 1.14 4.31 -10.04
C GLY A 62 0.44 5.66 -10.00
N ALA A 63 -0.41 5.91 -9.01
CA ALA A 63 -1.19 7.12 -8.85
C ALA A 63 -0.45 8.16 -8.02
N THR A 64 -0.56 9.42 -8.43
CA THR A 64 -0.09 10.52 -7.58
C THR A 64 -1.08 10.78 -6.45
N GLU A 65 -0.58 11.32 -5.35
CA GLU A 65 -1.43 11.73 -4.22
C GLU A 65 -2.57 12.66 -4.66
N VAL A 66 -2.25 13.67 -5.47
CA VAL A 66 -3.21 14.65 -5.97
C VAL A 66 -4.33 13.98 -6.77
N GLU A 67 -3.99 12.95 -7.54
CA GLU A 67 -4.97 12.18 -8.28
C GLU A 67 -5.91 11.41 -7.35
N ILE A 68 -5.38 10.74 -6.33
CA ILE A 68 -6.20 9.99 -5.36
C ILE A 68 -7.13 10.95 -4.61
N GLN A 69 -6.62 12.10 -4.17
CA GLN A 69 -7.44 13.13 -3.52
C GLN A 69 -8.60 13.56 -4.43
N ARG A 70 -8.32 13.87 -5.70
CA ARG A 70 -9.35 14.22 -6.71
C ARG A 70 -10.32 13.09 -7.02
N LEU A 71 -9.92 11.83 -6.86
CA LEU A 71 -10.82 10.69 -7.03
C LEU A 71 -11.78 10.58 -5.85
N LEU A 72 -11.28 10.75 -4.63
CA LEU A 72 -12.08 10.69 -3.41
C LEU A 72 -13.07 11.85 -3.26
N THR A 73 -12.87 12.98 -3.96
CA THR A 73 -13.88 14.06 -4.00
C THR A 73 -15.09 13.72 -4.87
N LYS A 74 -15.05 12.65 -5.67
CA LYS A 74 -16.15 12.28 -6.56
C LYS A 74 -17.13 11.37 -5.84
N SER A 75 -18.42 11.72 -5.85
CA SER A 75 -19.49 11.02 -5.14
C SER A 75 -19.64 9.54 -5.49
N TYR A 76 -19.21 9.12 -6.69
CA TYR A 76 -19.30 7.73 -7.13
C TYR A 76 -18.11 6.86 -6.71
N VAL A 77 -17.05 7.47 -6.16
CA VAL A 77 -15.82 6.80 -5.74
C VAL A 77 -15.90 6.59 -4.24
N THR A 78 -16.04 5.34 -3.82
CA THR A 78 -15.98 4.96 -2.41
C THR A 78 -14.61 4.36 -2.08
N PRO A 79 -14.16 4.42 -0.81
CA PRO A 79 -12.94 3.78 -0.34
C PRO A 79 -12.81 2.30 -0.78
N GLU A 80 -13.90 1.55 -0.75
CA GLU A 80 -13.95 0.13 -1.12
C GLU A 80 -13.72 -0.08 -2.62
N LYS A 81 -14.24 0.84 -3.46
CA LYS A 81 -13.97 0.83 -4.91
C LYS A 81 -12.51 1.14 -5.20
N LEU A 82 -11.90 2.05 -4.45
CA LEU A 82 -10.48 2.37 -4.62
C LEU A 82 -9.61 1.15 -4.29
N ILE A 83 -9.90 0.46 -3.19
CA ILE A 83 -9.22 -0.78 -2.80
C ILE A 83 -9.42 -1.89 -3.85
N SER A 84 -10.64 -2.05 -4.37
CA SER A 84 -10.91 -3.07 -5.38
C SER A 84 -10.16 -2.82 -6.70
N TRP A 85 -9.97 -1.55 -7.07
CA TRP A 85 -9.13 -1.17 -8.21
C TRP A 85 -7.64 -1.47 -7.97
N MET A 86 -7.14 -1.28 -6.75
CA MET A 86 -5.74 -1.58 -6.38
C MET A 86 -5.43 -3.07 -6.38
N ILE A 87 -6.32 -3.92 -5.83
CA ILE A 87 -6.15 -5.38 -5.80
C ILE A 87 -6.08 -5.97 -7.23
N GLY A 88 -6.70 -5.30 -8.20
CA GLY A 88 -6.72 -5.71 -9.59
C GLY A 88 -7.53 -6.99 -9.83
N ASN A 89 -8.67 -7.11 -9.15
CA ASN A 89 -9.69 -8.12 -9.46
C ASN A 89 -10.38 -7.85 -10.82
N GLY A 90 -9.58 -7.81 -11.89
CA GLY A 90 -9.96 -8.15 -13.26
C GLY A 90 -11.24 -7.52 -13.83
N ASP A 91 -11.05 -6.46 -14.62
CA ASP A 91 -11.75 -6.15 -15.87
C ASP A 91 -13.25 -5.76 -15.89
N LYS A 92 -14.07 -6.06 -14.89
CA LYS A 92 -15.51 -5.73 -14.97
C LYS A 92 -15.93 -4.36 -14.39
N GLY A 93 -15.06 -3.68 -13.65
CA GLY A 93 -15.44 -2.44 -12.93
C GLY A 93 -14.42 -1.31 -12.86
N THR A 94 -13.16 -1.51 -13.26
CA THR A 94 -12.14 -0.46 -13.23
C THR A 94 -12.16 0.34 -14.54
N PRO A 95 -12.43 1.65 -14.51
CA PRO A 95 -12.37 2.49 -15.71
C PRO A 95 -11.00 2.41 -16.37
N LYS A 96 -10.95 2.40 -17.71
CA LYS A 96 -9.67 2.33 -18.47
C LYS A 96 -8.66 3.41 -18.05
N ARG A 97 -9.17 4.59 -17.68
CA ARG A 97 -8.37 5.74 -17.20
C ARG A 97 -7.77 5.54 -15.80
N LEU A 98 -8.19 4.53 -15.05
CA LEU A 98 -7.76 4.25 -13.67
C LEU A 98 -7.00 2.93 -13.56
N LYS A 99 -6.58 2.34 -14.69
CA LYS A 99 -5.81 1.09 -14.68
C LYS A 99 -4.44 1.23 -14.03
N HIS A 100 -3.86 2.44 -14.03
CA HIS A 100 -2.60 2.74 -13.36
C HIS A 100 -2.72 2.84 -11.84
N LEU A 101 -3.95 2.84 -11.28
CA LEU A 101 -4.17 2.70 -9.84
C LEU A 101 -3.92 1.27 -9.34
N TYR A 102 -3.80 0.30 -10.26
CA TYR A 102 -3.47 -1.08 -9.94
C TYR A 102 -2.14 -1.16 -9.17
N GLY A 103 -2.06 -2.06 -8.19
CA GLY A 103 -0.88 -2.28 -7.37
C GLY A 103 -1.13 -1.98 -5.90
N ASN A 104 -0.15 -1.33 -5.25
CA ASN A 104 -0.20 -0.98 -3.83
C ASN A 104 -0.25 -2.20 -2.87
N LYS A 105 0.37 -3.34 -3.22
CA LYS A 105 0.50 -4.47 -2.28
C LYS A 105 1.14 -4.07 -0.95
N SER A 106 2.05 -3.10 -0.93
CA SER A 106 2.65 -2.58 0.30
C SER A 106 1.59 -2.04 1.26
N GLY A 107 0.74 -1.13 0.77
CA GLY A 107 -0.34 -0.53 1.56
C GLY A 107 -1.38 -1.55 1.99
N LEU A 108 -1.80 -2.44 1.09
CA LEU A 108 -2.76 -3.51 1.37
C LEU A 108 -2.26 -4.47 2.46
N LEU A 109 -0.99 -4.89 2.37
CA LEU A 109 -0.38 -5.75 3.38
C LEU A 109 -0.33 -5.08 4.75
N LEU A 110 0.02 -3.79 4.80
CA LEU A 110 0.08 -3.06 6.06
C LEU A 110 -1.32 -2.84 6.65
N MET A 111 -2.35 -2.64 5.82
CA MET A 111 -3.73 -2.60 6.27
C MET A 111 -4.20 -3.95 6.84
N GLU A 112 -3.83 -5.07 6.22
CA GLU A 112 -4.11 -6.42 6.73
C GLU A 112 -3.38 -6.67 8.07
N LEU A 113 -2.11 -6.26 8.17
CA LEU A 113 -1.34 -6.36 9.41
C LEU A 113 -1.94 -5.50 10.52
N ARG A 114 -2.37 -4.28 10.20
CA ARG A 114 -3.08 -3.40 11.13
C ARG A 114 -4.33 -4.07 11.69
N GLU A 115 -5.14 -4.70 10.84
CA GLU A 115 -6.33 -5.44 11.28
C GLU A 115 -5.95 -6.59 12.22
N LYS A 116 -4.96 -7.40 11.84
CA LYS A 116 -4.45 -8.51 12.67
C LYS A 116 -3.91 -8.06 14.02
N MET A 117 -3.21 -6.93 14.09
CA MET A 117 -2.70 -6.39 15.35
C MET A 117 -3.79 -5.77 16.20
N SER A 118 -4.81 -5.16 15.57
CA SER A 118 -5.93 -4.52 16.28
C SER A 118 -6.78 -5.50 17.08
N THR A 119 -6.83 -6.77 16.67
CA THR A 119 -7.54 -7.84 17.41
C THR A 119 -6.74 -8.34 18.62
N HIS A 120 -5.42 -8.19 18.61
CA HIS A 120 -4.52 -8.68 19.66
C HIS A 120 -4.12 -7.59 20.68
N THR A 121 -4.30 -6.32 20.34
CA THR A 121 -3.81 -5.18 21.15
C THR A 121 -4.93 -4.58 22.01
N LYS A 122 -4.78 -4.61 23.35
CA LYS A 122 -5.74 -4.03 24.31
C LYS A 122 -5.56 -2.53 24.58
N SER A 123 -4.39 -1.98 24.25
CA SER A 123 -4.07 -0.56 24.45
C SER A 123 -4.17 0.19 23.12
N ARG A 124 -5.21 1.04 22.98
CA ARG A 124 -5.30 2.00 21.88
C ARG A 124 -4.80 3.35 22.39
N ILE A 125 -3.81 3.92 21.71
CA ILE A 125 -3.53 5.35 21.84
C ILE A 125 -4.77 6.07 21.26
N PRO A 126 -5.41 6.99 22.00
CA PRO A 126 -6.58 7.71 21.51
C PRO A 126 -6.12 8.66 20.40
N LEU A 127 -6.65 8.49 19.18
CA LEU A 127 -6.29 9.35 18.06
C LEU A 127 -7.50 10.03 17.43
N VAL A 128 -7.30 11.32 17.20
CA VAL A 128 -8.25 12.30 16.74
C VAL A 128 -8.43 12.16 15.22
N ARG A 129 -9.63 11.72 14.80
CA ARG A 129 -10.34 11.95 13.50
C ARG A 129 -9.66 11.53 12.19
N ILE A 130 -10.27 10.60 11.44
CA ILE A 130 -10.13 10.27 9.99
C ILE A 130 -9.01 11.04 9.22
N TRP A 131 -7.92 10.35 8.90
CA TRP A 131 -6.82 10.83 8.05
C TRP A 131 -6.55 9.83 6.91
N ILE A 132 -5.98 10.27 5.79
CA ILE A 132 -5.34 9.40 4.79
C ILE A 132 -3.84 9.33 5.15
N PHE A 133 -3.26 8.13 5.10
CA PHE A 133 -1.85 7.92 5.45
C PHE A 133 -1.08 7.41 4.22
N ILE A 134 -0.10 8.19 3.79
CA ILE A 134 0.79 7.83 2.68
C ILE A 134 2.08 7.26 3.27
N LEU A 135 2.51 6.12 2.74
CA LEU A 135 3.74 5.44 3.15
C LEU A 135 4.87 5.86 2.21
N ASN A 136 5.93 6.43 2.76
CA ASN A 136 7.17 6.63 2.01
C ASN A 136 8.12 5.44 2.21
N SER A 137 8.46 4.74 1.12
CA SER A 137 9.18 3.45 1.15
C SER A 137 10.64 3.56 1.59
N GLU A 138 11.28 4.72 1.47
CA GLU A 138 12.67 4.93 1.89
C GLU A 138 12.84 5.08 3.41
N SER A 139 11.76 5.40 4.15
CA SER A 139 11.87 5.71 5.60
C SER A 139 10.66 5.31 6.45
N MET A 140 9.59 4.74 5.89
CA MET A 140 8.28 4.60 6.57
C MET A 140 7.84 5.91 7.25
N VAL A 141 8.03 7.03 6.56
CA VAL A 141 7.53 8.32 7.05
C VAL A 141 6.05 8.41 6.68
N PHE A 142 5.23 8.61 7.69
CA PHE A 142 3.79 8.78 7.58
C PHE A 142 3.49 10.27 7.46
N GLN A 143 2.99 10.70 6.30
CA GLN A 143 2.52 12.09 6.13
C GLN A 143 1.03 12.18 6.47
N PHE A 144 0.68 13.16 7.32
CA PHE A 144 -0.67 13.46 7.76
C PHE A 144 -1.28 14.55 6.88
N PHE A 145 -2.43 14.31 6.24
CA PHE A 145 -3.16 15.34 5.50
C PHE A 145 -4.57 15.58 6.04
N ARG A 146 -4.82 16.83 6.45
CA ARG A 146 -6.07 17.31 7.04
C ARG A 146 -7.04 17.69 5.93
N PHE A 147 -8.23 17.09 5.89
CA PHE A 147 -9.30 17.60 5.04
C PHE A 147 -9.92 18.87 5.65
N PRO A 148 -9.99 20.00 4.92
CA PRO A 148 -10.91 21.06 5.28
C PRO A 148 -12.35 20.59 5.04
N ARG A 149 -13.24 20.91 5.98
CA ARG A 149 -14.69 20.61 5.87
C ARG A 149 -15.33 21.49 4.80
#